data_AF-A0A529GIP7-F1
#
_entry.id   AF-A0A529GIP7-F1
#
_cell.length_a   1.000
_cell.length_b   1.000
_cell.length_c   1.000
_cell.angle_alpha   90.00
_cell.angle_beta   90.00
_cell.angle_gamma   90.00
#
_symmetry.space_group_name_H-M   'P 1'
#
loop_
_entity.id
_entity.type
_entity.pdbx_description
1 polymer ?
#
loop_
_entity_poly.entity_id
_entity_poly.type
_entity_poly.pdbx_seq_one_letter_code
_entity_poly.pdbx_strand_id
1 'polypeptide(L)' 'MKTYYAEEQKRHDPKAFLSSGAQQPNPEKPERIERLLAGAKAAGSAIERPRNHGLRPVAAVHTPEY' A
#
# COMPACT_ATOMS: atom_id res chain seq x y z
N MET A 1 -11.34 4.96 15.80
CA MET A 1 -11.23 5.08 14.33
C MET A 1 -10.98 3.69 13.73
N LYS A 2 -11.18 3.49 12.42
CA LYS A 2 -10.88 2.24 11.73
C LYS A 2 -9.73 2.44 10.76
N THR A 3 -8.84 1.46 10.67
CA THR A 3 -7.74 1.38 9.71
C THR A 3 -7.91 0.12 8.89
N TYR A 4 -7.91 0.23 7.58
CA TYR A 4 -7.99 -0.93 6.68
C TYR A 4 -6.61 -1.30 6.15
N TYR A 5 -6.24 -2.58 6.30
CA TYR A 5 -4.94 -3.08 5.84
C TYR A 5 -5.07 -4.54 5.38
N ALA A 6 -4.36 -4.88 4.31
CA ALA A 6 -4.28 -6.24 3.78
C ALA A 6 -2.80 -6.65 3.66
N GLU A 7 -2.44 -7.80 4.21
CA GLU A 7 -1.03 -8.27 4.25
C GLU A 7 -0.40 -8.38 2.85
N GLU A 8 -1.21 -8.62 1.82
CA GLU A 8 -0.76 -8.69 0.43
C GLU A 8 -0.15 -7.37 -0.07
N GLN A 9 -0.48 -6.23 0.57
CA GLN A 9 0.10 -4.92 0.24
C GLN A 9 1.63 -4.90 0.47
N LYS A 10 2.16 -5.71 1.40
CA LYS A 10 3.61 -5.81 1.63
C LYS A 10 4.39 -6.54 0.52
N ARG A 11 3.70 -7.23 -0.39
CA ARG A 11 4.37 -8.01 -1.45
C ARG A 11 5.03 -7.13 -2.51
N HIS A 12 4.63 -5.86 -2.62
CA HIS A 12 5.27 -4.91 -3.51
C HIS A 12 6.55 -4.37 -2.85
N ASP A 13 7.69 -4.90 -3.30
CA ASP A 13 9.02 -4.51 -2.81
C ASP A 13 10.05 -4.45 -3.96
N PRO A 14 9.84 -3.59 -4.98
CA PRO A 14 10.77 -3.49 -6.09
C PRO A 14 12.10 -2.90 -5.64
N LYS A 15 13.20 -3.49 -6.13
CA LYS A 15 14.58 -3.11 -5.79
C LYS A 15 15.20 -2.09 -6.72
N ALA A 16 14.54 -1.80 -7.84
CA ALA A 16 15.00 -0.82 -8.83
C ALA A 16 14.14 0.44 -8.76
N PHE A 17 14.81 1.59 -8.66
CA PHE A 17 14.18 2.90 -8.76
C PHE A 17 15.16 3.83 -9.48
N LEU A 18 14.71 4.53 -10.52
CA LEU A 18 15.52 5.49 -11.26
C LEU A 18 15.06 6.90 -10.89
N SER A 19 15.98 7.73 -10.41
CA SER A 19 15.70 9.11 -10.10
C SER A 19 16.88 9.99 -10.46
N SER A 20 16.60 11.14 -11.08
CA SER A 20 17.62 12.12 -11.50
C SER A 20 18.74 11.51 -12.36
N GLY A 21 18.38 10.55 -13.23
CA GLY A 21 19.32 9.90 -14.15
C GLY A 21 20.16 8.77 -13.56
N ALA A 22 19.96 8.41 -12.29
CA ALA A 22 20.73 7.36 -11.63
C ALA A 22 19.83 6.35 -10.90
N GLN A 23 20.31 5.12 -10.76
CA GLN A 23 19.65 4.14 -9.91
C GLN A 23 19.78 4.56 -8.44
N GLN A 24 18.65 4.54 -7.74
CA GLN A 24 18.53 4.91 -6.34
C GLN A 24 17.82 3.77 -5.58
N PRO A 25 17.97 3.71 -4.24
CA PRO A 25 17.12 2.86 -3.43
C PRO A 25 15.65 3.26 -3.61
N ASN A 26 14.75 2.28 -3.72
CA ASN A 26 13.33 2.55 -3.75
C ASN A 26 12.90 3.19 -2.42
N PRO A 27 12.31 4.41 -2.42
CA PRO A 27 11.80 5.04 -1.20
C PRO A 27 10.51 4.40 -0.68
N GLU A 28 9.75 3.72 -1.55
CA GLU A 28 8.52 3.01 -1.23
C GLU A 28 8.86 1.57 -0.82
N LYS A 29 8.92 1.31 0.49
CA LYS A 29 9.33 0.02 1.04
C LYS A 29 8.29 -0.53 2.03
N PRO A 30 8.20 -1.87 2.21
CA PRO A 30 7.27 -2.51 3.13
C PRO A 30 7.35 -1.98 4.58
N GLU A 31 8.51 -1.53 5.07
CA GLU A 31 8.65 -1.03 6.44
C GLU A 31 7.82 0.25 6.68
N ARG A 32 7.43 0.98 5.63
CA ARG A 32 6.54 2.14 5.74
C ARG A 32 5.19 1.74 6.33
N ILE A 33 4.61 0.62 5.88
CA ILE A 33 3.31 0.17 6.40
C ILE A 33 3.42 -0.29 7.85
N GLU A 34 4.55 -0.86 8.26
CA GLU A 34 4.77 -1.29 9.64
C GLU A 34 4.75 -0.11 10.61
N ARG A 35 5.42 0.98 10.25
CA ARG A 35 5.41 2.24 11.01
C ARG A 35 4.01 2.85 11.08
N LEU A 36 3.27 2.84 9.97
CA LEU A 36 1.90 3.35 9.93
C LEU A 36 0.93 2.51 10.76
N LEU A 37 1.04 1.19 10.72
CA LEU A 37 0.23 0.29 11.56
C LEU A 37 0.56 0.45 13.03
N ALA A 38 1.83 0.65 13.40
CA ALA A 38 2.22 0.96 14.77
C ALA A 38 1.59 2.28 15.24
N GLY A 39 1.65 3.33 14.41
CA GLY A 39 1.00 4.61 14.70
C GLY A 39 -0.53 4.49 14.83
N ALA A 40 -1.18 3.74 13.93
CA ALA A 40 -2.61 3.49 13.99
C ALA A 40 -3.03 2.76 15.28
N LYS A 41 -2.25 1.75 15.70
CA LYS A 41 -2.46 1.06 16.99
C LYS A 41 -2.29 2.01 18.18
N ALA A 42 -1.23 2.81 18.18
CA ALA A 42 -0.97 3.78 19.25
C ALA A 42 -2.07 4.85 19.35
N ALA A 43 -2.70 5.20 18.23
CA ALA A 43 -3.84 6.10 18.16
C ALA A 43 -5.19 5.42 18.53
N GLY A 44 -5.20 4.14 18.93
CA GLY A 44 -6.41 3.41 19.29
C GLY A 44 -7.31 3.04 18.10
N SER A 45 -6.74 2.93 16.89
CA SER A 45 -7.48 2.51 15.70
C SER A 45 -7.64 0.99 15.65
N ALA A 46 -8.86 0.53 15.34
CA ALA A 46 -9.12 -0.87 15.03
C ALA A 46 -8.59 -1.18 13.62
N ILE A 47 -7.68 -2.15 13.50
CA ILE A 47 -7.17 -2.59 12.20
C ILE A 47 -8.04 -3.73 11.68
N GLU A 48 -8.63 -3.52 10.51
CA GLU A 48 -9.54 -4.46 9.85
C GLU A 48 -9.01 -4.82 8.46
N ARG A 49 -9.25 -6.06 8.03
CA ARG A 49 -9.01 -6.44 6.63
C ARG A 49 -10.08 -5.81 5.72
N PRO A 50 -9.71 -5.17 4.60
CA PRO A 50 -10.70 -4.68 3.66
C PRO A 50 -11.47 -5.83 3.01
N ARG A 51 -12.75 -5.60 2.69
CA ARG A 51 -13.54 -6.56 1.93
C ARG A 51 -13.06 -6.60 0.48
N ASN A 52 -13.25 -7.73 -0.19
CA ASN A 52 -13.04 -7.82 -1.63
C ASN A 52 -14.25 -7.21 -2.37
N HIS A 53 -14.04 -6.09 -3.05
CA HIS A 53 -15.07 -5.40 -3.83
C HIS A 53 -15.04 -5.76 -5.34
N GLY A 54 -14.14 -6.66 -5.75
CA GLY A 54 -13.88 -6.97 -7.16
C GLY A 54 -13.25 -5.79 -7.91
N LEU A 55 -13.11 -5.95 -9.24
CA LEU A 55 -12.46 -4.94 -10.09
C LEU A 55 -13.42 -3.84 -10.57
N ARG A 56 -14.74 -4.02 -10.44
CA ARG A 56 -15.74 -3.05 -10.95
C ARG A 56 -15.51 -1.62 -10.43
N PRO A 57 -15.23 -1.38 -9.14
CA PRO A 57 -14.97 -0.02 -8.67
C PRO A 57 -13.68 0.60 -9.25
N VAL A 58 -12.65 -0.21 -9.48
CA VAL A 58 -11.40 0.25 -10.11
C VAL A 58 -11.63 0.57 -11.59
N ALA A 59 -12.35 -0.30 -12.30
CA ALA A 59 -12.71 -0.13 -13.71
C ALA A 59 -13.69 1.03 -13.98
N ALA A 60 -14.29 1.60 -12.93
CA ALA A 60 -15.07 2.84 -13.06
C ALA A 60 -14.18 4.09 -13.26
N VAL A 61 -12.86 3.95 -13.03
CA VAL A 61 -11.88 5.06 -13.11
C VAL A 61 -10.78 4.74 -14.12
N HIS A 62 -10.31 3.49 -14.17
CA HIS A 62 -9.23 3.04 -15.05
C HIS A 62 -9.78 2.30 -16.27
N THR A 63 -9.14 2.49 -17.42
CA THR A 63 -9.42 1.72 -18.63
C THR A 63 -8.92 0.27 -18.46
N PRO A 64 -9.49 -0.71 -19.18
CA PRO A 64 -9.04 -2.10 -19.09
C PRO A 64 -7.58 -2.34 -19.52
N GLU A 65 -7.04 -1.48 -20.39
CA GLU A 65 -5.68 -1.59 -20.94
C GLU A 65 -4.59 -1.08 -19.99
N TYR A 66 -4.97 -0.35 -18.93
CA TYR A 66 -4.07 0.15 -17.89
C TYR A 66 -4.07 -0.79 -16.69
#